data_AF-A0A7X0F0P2-F1
#
_entry.id   AF-A0A7X0F0P2-F1
#
_cell.length_a   1.000
_cell.length_b   1.000
_cell.length_c   1.000
_cell.angle_alpha   90.00
_cell.angle_beta   90.00
_cell.angle_gamma   90.00
#
_symmetry.space_group_name_H-M   'P 1'
#
loop_
_entity.id
_entity.type
_entity.pdbx_description
1 polymer ?
#
loop_
_entity_poly.entity_id
_entity_poly.type
_entity_poly.pdbx_seq_one_letter_code
_entity_poly.pdbx_strand_id
1 'polypeptide(L)'
;MYDDAVWVRGVTGIQMHHTTDLQDATRFLSNAVMALRAAHVRTGDEQYSVLASQLKTMAAETRTLESQARARMHGLHSSDPEQFVRCRDGHEPWPDEIQAGFVPRHTCKDQCLYHDHDVLNAIMQCTCGQPPCRACAIGGTP
;
A
#
# COMPACT_ATOMS: atom_id res chain seq x y z
N MET A 1 -10.46 3.33 -21.73
CA MET A 1 -9.37 4.06 -21.05
C MET A 1 -9.45 3.83 -19.55
N TYR A 2 -9.24 2.58 -19.12
CA TYR A 2 -9.08 2.18 -17.72
C TYR A 2 -7.84 1.27 -17.56
N ASP A 3 -6.94 1.26 -18.54
CA ASP A 3 -5.88 0.26 -18.66
C ASP A 3 -4.56 0.68 -18.02
N ASP A 4 -4.38 1.97 -17.68
CA ASP A 4 -3.09 2.48 -17.18
C ASP A 4 -2.90 2.26 -15.66
N ALA A 5 -3.97 1.97 -14.91
CA ALA A 5 -3.89 1.83 -13.45
C ALA A 5 -3.44 0.42 -12.99
N VAL A 6 -3.64 -0.61 -13.82
CA VAL A 6 -3.54 -2.01 -13.38
C VAL A 6 -2.12 -2.59 -13.54
N TRP A 7 -1.26 -1.99 -14.37
CA TRP A 7 -0.03 -2.66 -14.82
C TRP A 7 1.27 -2.28 -14.10
N VAL A 8 1.27 -1.32 -13.17
CA VAL A 8 2.55 -0.68 -12.75
C VAL A 8 3.13 -1.21 -11.44
N ARG A 9 2.48 -2.10 -10.70
CA ARG A 9 3.14 -2.72 -9.53
C ARG A 9 2.95 -4.22 -9.55
N GLY A 10 3.97 -4.91 -10.06
CA GLY A 10 4.24 -6.25 -9.56
C GLY A 10 4.48 -6.12 -8.06
N VAL A 11 3.42 -6.25 -7.26
CA VAL A 11 3.49 -6.15 -5.80
C VAL A 11 4.40 -7.28 -5.34
N THR A 12 5.64 -6.89 -5.07
CA THR A 12 6.70 -7.71 -4.51
C THR A 12 6.73 -7.38 -3.02
N GLY A 13 6.65 -8.40 -2.17
CA GLY A 13 6.42 -8.21 -0.72
C GLY A 13 4.94 -8.11 -0.33
N ILE A 14 4.66 -7.79 0.94
CA ILE A 14 3.32 -7.85 1.57
C ILE A 14 2.30 -6.91 0.89
N GLN A 15 1.06 -7.38 0.70
CA GLN A 15 -0.06 -6.55 0.31
C GLN A 15 -0.37 -5.56 1.43
N MET A 16 -0.28 -4.27 1.10
CA MET A 16 -0.60 -3.21 2.04
C MET A 16 -2.08 -2.85 1.90
N HIS A 17 -2.73 -2.60 3.04
CA HIS A 17 -3.99 -1.87 3.06
C HIS A 17 -3.74 -0.43 2.57
N HIS A 18 -4.75 0.25 2.01
CA HIS A 18 -4.68 1.65 1.52
C HIS A 18 -4.21 2.67 2.58
N THR A 19 -4.04 2.23 3.84
CA THR A 19 -3.23 2.94 4.84
C THR A 19 -1.90 3.45 4.29
N THR A 20 -1.17 2.70 3.45
CA THR A 20 0.10 3.17 2.88
C THR A 20 -0.09 4.33 1.90
N ASP A 21 -1.10 4.27 1.04
CA ASP A 21 -1.41 5.38 0.13
C ASP A 21 -1.81 6.65 0.91
N LEU A 22 -2.56 6.49 2.00
CA LEU A 22 -2.95 7.59 2.89
C LEU A 22 -1.75 8.17 3.66
N GLN A 23 -0.79 7.33 4.06
CA GLN A 23 0.46 7.78 4.67
C GLN A 23 1.28 8.63 3.69
N ASP A 24 1.45 8.16 2.45
CA ASP A 24 2.18 8.89 1.43
C ASP A 24 1.49 10.20 1.06
N ALA A 25 0.16 10.17 0.87
CA ALA A 25 -0.62 11.39 0.63
C ALA A 25 -0.45 12.40 1.78
N THR A 26 -0.53 11.95 3.03
CA THR A 26 -0.32 12.80 4.22
C THR A 26 1.09 13.42 4.24
N ARG A 27 2.11 12.63 3.89
CA ARG A 27 3.50 13.08 3.81
C ARG A 27 3.68 14.14 2.72
N PHE A 28 3.14 13.92 1.53
CA PHE A 28 3.23 14.87 0.42
C PHE A 28 2.51 16.18 0.72
N LEU A 29 1.30 16.12 1.30
CA LEU A 29 0.56 17.31 1.72
C LEU A 29 1.33 18.10 2.78
N SER A 30 1.90 17.42 3.78
CA SER A 30 2.69 18.06 4.83
C SER A 30 3.93 18.77 4.27
N ASN A 31 4.62 18.16 3.30
CA ASN A 31 5.76 18.76 2.63
C ASN A 31 5.35 20.00 1.81
N ALA A 32 4.22 19.93 1.10
CA ALA A 32 3.69 21.05 0.34
C ALA A 32 3.32 22.24 1.23
N VAL A 33 2.70 22.00 2.39
CA VAL A 33 2.42 23.04 3.40
C VAL A 33 3.70 23.75 3.82
N MET A 34 4.77 23.00 4.10
CA MET A 34 6.05 23.58 4.49
C MET A 34 6.69 24.42 3.38
N ALA A 35 6.64 23.94 2.14
CA ALA A 35 7.15 24.67 0.98
C ALA A 35 6.41 25.99 0.75
N LEU A 36 5.07 26.00 0.84
CA LEU A 36 4.26 27.21 0.67
C LEU A 36 4.49 28.22 1.79
N ARG A 37 4.64 27.77 3.04
CA ARG A 37 5.03 28.66 4.15
C ARG A 37 6.38 29.30 3.93
N ALA A 38 7.36 28.54 3.44
CA ALA A 38 8.66 29.08 3.11
C ALA A 38 8.59 30.11 1.96
N ALA A 39 7.74 29.88 0.95
CA ALA A 39 7.48 30.85 -0.11
C ALA A 39 6.86 32.14 0.45
N HIS A 40 5.79 32.02 1.25
CA HIS A 40 5.14 33.16 1.90
C HIS A 40 6.13 34.02 2.71
N VAL A 41 6.98 33.39 3.55
CA VAL A 41 7.99 34.11 4.34
C VAL A 41 8.99 34.88 3.47
N ARG A 42 9.33 34.35 2.29
CA ARG A 42 10.31 34.96 1.38
C ARG A 42 9.72 36.05 0.49
N THR A 43 8.46 35.92 0.10
CA THR A 43 7.82 36.82 -0.88
C THR A 43 6.86 37.82 -0.24
N GLY A 44 6.32 37.53 0.94
CA GLY A 44 5.22 38.28 1.55
C GLY A 44 3.87 38.10 0.85
N ASP A 45 3.76 37.21 -0.15
CA ASP A 45 2.51 36.98 -0.87
C ASP A 45 1.56 36.12 -0.03
N GLU A 46 0.40 36.67 0.32
CA GLU A 46 -0.63 36.02 1.13
C GLU A 46 -1.28 34.83 0.42
N GLN A 47 -1.25 34.75 -0.91
CA GLN A 47 -1.80 33.61 -1.64
C GLN A 47 -1.15 32.29 -1.20
N TYR A 48 0.16 32.31 -0.93
CA TYR A 48 0.86 31.13 -0.42
C TYR A 48 0.41 30.73 0.99
N SER A 49 0.10 31.70 1.86
CA SER A 49 -0.43 31.45 3.20
C SER A 49 -1.82 30.81 3.14
N VAL A 50 -2.70 31.32 2.27
CA VAL A 50 -4.05 30.77 2.04
C VAL A 50 -3.95 29.33 1.52
N LEU A 51 -3.13 29.06 0.51
CA LEU A 51 -2.93 27.71 -0.02
C LEU A 51 -2.34 26.76 1.04
N ALA A 52 -1.36 27.23 1.83
CA ALA A 52 -0.80 26.43 2.91
C ALA A 52 -1.85 26.06 3.98
N SER A 53 -2.79 26.96 4.26
CA SER A 53 -3.91 26.70 5.17
C SER A 53 -4.85 25.62 4.62
N GLN A 54 -5.22 25.71 3.34
CA GLN A 54 -6.06 24.71 2.67
C GLN A 54 -5.40 23.32 2.68
N LEU A 55 -4.13 23.23 2.29
CA LEU A 55 -3.40 21.96 2.32
C LEU A 55 -3.23 21.40 3.74
N LYS A 56 -3.13 22.26 4.75
CA LYS A 56 -3.07 21.82 6.16
C LYS A 56 -4.38 21.15 6.59
N THR A 57 -5.53 21.70 6.19
CA THR A 57 -6.84 21.07 6.44
C THR A 57 -6.92 19.71 5.76
N MET A 58 -6.56 19.63 4.47
CA MET A 58 -6.55 18.36 3.75
C MET A 58 -5.59 17.34 4.39
N ALA A 59 -4.41 17.74 4.83
CA ALA A 59 -3.47 16.85 5.52
C ALA A 59 -4.05 16.27 6.81
N ALA A 60 -4.86 17.04 7.55
CA ALA A 60 -5.53 16.57 8.75
C ALA A 60 -6.66 15.56 8.43
N GLU A 61 -7.41 15.80 7.36
CA GLU A 61 -8.43 14.86 6.87
C GLU A 61 -7.79 13.54 6.41
N THR A 62 -6.72 13.60 5.62
CA THR A 62 -5.99 12.39 5.18
C THR A 62 -5.43 11.61 6.36
N ARG A 63 -4.89 12.29 7.40
CA ARG A 63 -4.42 11.62 8.62
C ARG A 63 -5.55 10.96 9.40
N THR A 64 -6.75 11.55 9.40
CA THR A 64 -7.93 10.95 10.01
C THR A 64 -8.32 9.67 9.28
N LEU A 65 -8.35 9.71 7.94
CA LEU A 65 -8.58 8.53 7.11
C LEU A 65 -7.51 7.45 7.34
N GLU A 66 -6.23 7.83 7.45
CA GLU A 66 -5.14 6.90 7.75
C GLU A 66 -5.38 6.19 9.09
N SER A 67 -5.74 6.97 10.11
CA SER A 67 -5.99 6.46 11.47
C SER A 67 -7.17 5.50 11.48
N GLN A 68 -8.24 5.83 10.77
CA GLN A 68 -9.40 4.95 10.61
C GLN A 68 -9.03 3.67 9.84
N ALA A 69 -8.22 3.78 8.77
CA ALA A 69 -7.76 2.63 8.01
C ALA A 69 -6.90 1.69 8.87
N ARG A 70 -6.00 2.25 9.68
CA ARG A 70 -5.20 1.49 10.66
C ARG A 70 -6.07 0.83 11.73
N ALA A 71 -7.09 1.53 12.22
CA ALA A 71 -8.03 0.98 13.19
C ALA A 71 -8.81 -0.22 12.61
N ARG A 72 -9.25 -0.13 11.35
CA ARG A 72 -9.91 -1.26 10.65
C ARG A 72 -8.97 -2.45 10.48
N MET A 73 -7.73 -2.20 10.09
CA MET A 73 -6.68 -3.23 10.00
C MET A 73 -6.47 -3.95 11.35
N HIS A 74 -6.34 -3.19 12.44
CA HIS A 74 -6.21 -3.76 13.77
C HIS A 74 -7.47 -4.50 14.22
N GLY A 75 -8.64 -3.97 13.89
CA GLY A 75 -9.93 -4.61 14.12
C GLY A 75 -10.00 -5.97 13.45
N LEU A 76 -9.69 -6.04 12.15
CA LEU A 76 -9.66 -7.28 11.38
C LEU A 76 -8.66 -8.27 11.98
N HIS A 77 -7.42 -7.84 12.25
CA HIS A 77 -6.41 -8.70 12.85
C HIS A 77 -6.86 -9.29 14.20
N SER A 78 -7.63 -8.53 14.98
CA SER A 78 -8.11 -8.97 16.29
C SER A 78 -9.33 -9.89 16.20
N SER A 79 -10.24 -9.63 15.26
CA SER A 79 -11.49 -10.39 15.11
C SER A 79 -11.36 -11.64 14.25
N ASP A 80 -10.52 -11.58 13.20
CA ASP A 80 -10.26 -12.66 12.25
C ASP A 80 -8.79 -12.63 11.77
N PRO A 81 -7.87 -13.20 12.56
CA PRO A 81 -6.45 -13.25 12.23
C PRO A 81 -6.17 -13.99 10.92
N GLU A 82 -6.99 -14.98 10.56
CA GLU A 82 -6.80 -15.77 9.34
C GLU A 82 -7.15 -14.95 8.10
N GLN A 83 -8.28 -14.23 8.13
CA GLN A 83 -8.65 -13.31 7.05
C GLN A 83 -7.62 -12.20 6.90
N PHE A 84 -7.12 -11.65 8.02
CA PHE A 84 -6.04 -10.68 7.98
C PHE A 84 -4.81 -11.20 7.22
N VAL A 85 -4.38 -12.43 7.50
CA VAL A 85 -3.25 -13.07 6.80
C VAL A 85 -3.55 -13.25 5.31
N ARG A 86 -4.76 -13.69 4.94
CA ARG A 86 -5.15 -13.83 3.53
C ARG A 86 -5.15 -12.50 2.78
N CYS A 87 -5.63 -11.42 3.40
CA CYS A 87 -5.59 -10.06 2.83
C CYS A 87 -4.16 -9.56 2.68
N ARG A 88 -3.37 -9.63 3.75
CA ARG A 88 -1.94 -9.25 3.79
C ARG A 88 -1.11 -9.99 2.75
N ASP A 89 -1.40 -11.26 2.53
CA ASP A 89 -0.64 -12.09 1.58
C ASP A 89 -1.18 -11.97 0.13
N GLY A 90 -2.22 -11.15 -0.07
CA GLY A 90 -2.79 -10.87 -1.40
C GLY A 90 -3.61 -12.02 -1.97
N HIS A 91 -4.15 -12.89 -1.11
CA HIS A 91 -5.08 -13.96 -1.51
C HIS A 91 -6.51 -13.43 -1.63
N GLU A 92 -6.88 -12.46 -0.79
CA GLU A 92 -8.20 -11.83 -0.72
C GLU A 92 -8.06 -10.30 -0.73
N PRO A 93 -9.05 -9.56 -1.23
CA PRO A 93 -9.09 -8.11 -1.04
C PRO A 93 -9.29 -7.76 0.43
N TRP A 94 -8.83 -6.56 0.82
CA TRP A 94 -9.22 -6.02 2.13
C TRP A 94 -10.74 -5.80 2.20
N PRO A 95 -11.40 -5.88 3.37
CA PRO A 95 -12.85 -5.79 3.47
C PRO A 95 -13.49 -4.50 2.90
N ASP A 96 -12.76 -3.39 2.91
CA ASP A 96 -13.18 -2.10 2.34
C ASP A 96 -12.51 -1.78 0.99
N GLU A 97 -11.77 -2.73 0.41
CA GLU A 97 -11.25 -2.64 -0.95
C GLU A 97 -12.31 -3.11 -1.94
N ILE A 98 -12.52 -2.33 -2.99
CA ILE A 98 -13.44 -2.73 -4.06
C ILE A 98 -12.82 -3.83 -4.91
N GLN A 99 -13.64 -4.79 -5.35
CA GLN A 99 -13.16 -5.94 -6.13
C GLN A 99 -12.39 -5.55 -7.40
N ALA A 100 -12.77 -4.43 -8.05
CA ALA A 100 -12.11 -3.93 -9.24
C ALA A 100 -10.74 -3.28 -8.96
N GLY A 101 -10.50 -2.85 -7.72
CA GLY A 101 -9.22 -2.28 -7.30
C GLY A 101 -8.23 -3.31 -6.76
N PHE A 102 -8.71 -4.51 -6.45
CA PHE A 102 -7.88 -5.59 -5.91
C PHE A 102 -6.91 -6.15 -6.95
N VAL A 103 -5.62 -6.09 -6.61
CA VAL A 103 -4.54 -6.69 -7.38
C VAL A 103 -3.88 -7.78 -6.51
N PRO A 104 -3.97 -9.07 -6.90
CA PRO A 104 -3.30 -10.13 -6.17
C PRO A 104 -1.78 -9.95 -6.16
N ARG A 105 -1.14 -10.40 -5.08
CA ARG A 105 0.31 -10.35 -4.93
C ARG A 105 1.03 -11.34 -5.86
N HIS A 106 2.21 -10.97 -6.36
CA HIS A 106 3.08 -11.90 -7.07
C HIS A 106 3.98 -12.70 -6.10
N THR A 107 3.48 -13.83 -5.59
CA THR A 107 4.27 -14.71 -4.71
C THR A 107 5.38 -15.47 -5.45
N CYS A 108 5.30 -15.60 -6.78
CA CYS A 108 6.36 -16.20 -7.60
C CYS A 108 7.67 -15.40 -7.62
N LYS A 109 7.64 -14.14 -7.16
CA LYS A 109 8.81 -13.26 -7.05
C LYS A 109 9.41 -13.23 -5.64
N ASP A 110 8.86 -14.02 -4.71
CA ASP A 110 9.42 -14.15 -3.38
C ASP A 110 10.71 -14.97 -3.44
N GLN A 111 11.81 -14.40 -2.95
CA GLN A 111 13.10 -15.08 -2.87
C GLN A 111 12.99 -16.34 -2.01
N CYS A 112 13.55 -17.44 -2.49
CA CYS A 112 13.51 -18.72 -1.80
C CYS A 112 14.63 -18.72 -0.76
N LEU A 113 14.30 -18.54 0.52
CA LEU A 113 15.31 -18.49 1.58
C LEU A 113 16.14 -19.77 1.68
N TYR A 114 15.60 -20.91 1.25
CA TYR A 114 16.33 -22.19 1.24
C TYR A 114 17.46 -22.22 0.20
N HIS A 115 17.19 -21.85 -1.06
CA HIS A 115 18.19 -21.90 -2.13
C HIS A 115 18.98 -20.61 -2.30
N ASP A 116 18.39 -19.46 -2.00
CA ASP A 116 19.03 -18.15 -2.16
C ASP A 116 19.94 -17.81 -0.96
N HIS A 117 19.67 -18.38 0.23
CA HIS A 117 20.39 -18.05 1.46
C HIS A 117 20.89 -19.27 2.27
N ASP A 118 20.76 -20.50 1.75
CA ASP A 118 21.21 -21.77 2.36
C ASP A 118 20.65 -22.00 3.79
N VAL A 119 19.41 -21.54 4.01
CA VAL A 119 18.74 -21.62 5.30
C VAL A 119 18.02 -22.98 5.41
N LEU A 120 18.72 -24.01 5.87
CA LEU A 120 18.24 -25.41 5.94
C LEU A 120 16.93 -25.61 6.74
N ASN A 121 16.69 -24.81 7.79
CA ASN A 121 15.44 -24.85 8.55
C ASN A 121 14.25 -24.21 7.82
N ALA A 122 14.48 -23.57 6.68
CA ALA A 122 13.47 -22.96 5.82
C ALA A 122 13.08 -23.86 4.62
N ILE A 123 13.37 -25.17 4.65
CA ILE A 123 12.97 -26.10 3.57
C ILE A 123 11.45 -26.07 3.30
N MET A 124 10.64 -25.83 4.34
CA MET A 124 9.18 -25.64 4.26
C MET A 124 8.77 -24.29 3.64
N GLN A 125 9.71 -23.39 3.42
CA GLN A 125 9.54 -22.06 2.80
C GLN A 125 10.11 -22.03 1.37
N CYS A 126 10.47 -23.19 0.80
CA CYS A 126 10.92 -23.28 -0.58
C CYS A 126 9.77 -23.02 -1.56
N THR A 127 9.94 -22.02 -2.43
CA THR A 127 8.95 -21.60 -3.43
C THR A 127 9.28 -22.04 -4.86
N CYS A 128 10.44 -22.69 -5.08
CA CYS A 128 11.00 -22.98 -6.41
C CYS A 128 10.18 -23.96 -7.29
N GLY A 129 9.15 -24.61 -6.74
CA GLY A 129 8.27 -25.54 -7.46
C GLY A 129 6.78 -25.22 -7.32
N GLN A 130 6.43 -24.04 -6.78
CA GLN A 130 5.03 -23.63 -6.64
C GLN A 130 4.43 -23.32 -8.02
N PRO A 131 3.14 -23.63 -8.25
CA PRO A 131 2.44 -23.24 -9.47
C PRO A 131 2.39 -21.71 -9.61
N PRO A 132 2.11 -21.17 -10.83
CA PRO A 132 1.98 -19.73 -11.04
C PRO A 132 1.04 -19.11 -10.00
N CYS A 133 1.47 -18.01 -9.39
CA CYS A 133 0.65 -17.33 -8.38
C CYS A 133 -0.65 -16.78 -9.00
N ARG A 134 -1.66 -16.50 -8.18
CA ARG A 134 -2.96 -15.99 -8.65
C ARG A 134 -2.82 -14.77 -9.57
N ALA A 135 -1.85 -13.88 -9.29
CA ALA A 135 -1.52 -12.75 -10.14
C ALA A 135 -1.01 -13.17 -11.54
N CYS A 136 -0.11 -14.16 -11.63
CA CYS A 136 0.36 -14.71 -12.91
C CYS A 136 -0.74 -15.46 -13.66
N ALA A 137 -1.60 -16.21 -12.95
CA ALA A 137 -2.72 -16.94 -13.54
C ALA A 137 -3.75 -15.98 -14.19
N ILE A 138 -4.00 -14.82 -13.59
CA ILE A 138 -4.88 -13.78 -14.16
C ILE A 138 -4.19 -13.03 -15.31
N GLY A 139 -2.88 -12.79 -15.21
CA GLY A 139 -2.09 -12.15 -16.26
C GLY A 139 -1.84 -13.00 -17.52
N GLY A 140 -2.28 -14.25 -17.53
CA GLY A 140 -2.19 -15.13 -18.71
C GLY A 140 -0.77 -15.56 -19.11
N THR A 141 0.23 -15.37 -18.25
CA THR A 141 1.61 -15.81 -18.53
C THR A 141 2.07 -16.79 -17.44
N PRO A 142 2.20 -18.10 -17.76
CA PRO A 142 2.86 -19.06 -16.88
C PRO A 142 4.38 -18.85 -16.85
#